data_AF-A0A7S3CSK1-F1
#
_entry.id   AF-A0A7S3CSK1-F1
#
_cell.length_a   1.000
_cell.length_b   1.000
_cell.length_c   1.000
_cell.angle_alpha   90.00
_cell.angle_beta   90.00
_cell.angle_gamma   90.00
#
_symmetry.space_group_name_H-M   'P 1'
#
loop_
_entity.id
_entity.type
_entity.pdbx_description
1 polymer ?
#
loop_
_entity_poly.entity_id
_entity_poly.type
_entity_poly.pdbx_seq_one_letter_code
_entity_poly.pdbx_strand_id
1 'polypeptide(L)'
;MILLDEIRGRLCEVFSLKTHKIDHVVHGAIAAATVYGAMLGANPEQIEHAIGMVVAHYIPFRAIRAGKQLSDSKGASAALSTEAAIQSVHRAMEGFVGPKDIFRNPDAIFRFFQ
;
A
#
# COMPACT_ATOMS: atom_id res chain seq x y z
N MET A 1 10.81 -1.72 12.44
CA MET A 1 10.97 -0.36 11.86
C MET A 1 11.91 -0.37 10.66
N ILE A 2 13.15 -0.87 10.77
CA ILE A 2 14.13 -0.90 9.66
C ILE A 2 13.55 -1.46 8.34
N LEU A 3 12.94 -2.66 8.37
CA LEU A 3 12.38 -3.27 7.16
C LEU A 3 11.27 -2.43 6.52
N LEU A 4 10.44 -1.76 7.33
CA LEU A 4 9.35 -0.91 6.85
C LEU A 4 9.93 0.28 6.07
N ASP A 5 10.94 0.93 6.65
CA ASP A 5 11.59 2.09 6.04
C ASP A 5 12.37 1.69 4.78
N GLU A 6 13.05 0.54 4.77
CA GLU A 6 13.75 0.03 3.60
C GLU A 6 12.79 -0.21 2.43
N ILE A 7 11.67 -0.92 2.65
CA ILE A 7 10.69 -1.20 1.58
C ILE A 7 10.11 0.12 1.05
N ARG A 8 9.66 1.00 1.95
CA ARG A 8 9.06 2.29 1.57
C ARG A 8 10.06 3.16 0.81
N GLY A 9 11.32 3.21 1.26
CA GLY A 9 12.41 3.95 0.65
C GLY A 9 12.73 3.44 -0.74
N ARG A 10 12.96 2.13 -0.89
CA ARG A 10 13.26 1.52 -2.20
C ARG A 10 12.16 1.74 -3.23
N LEU A 11 10.89 1.63 -2.83
CA LEU A 11 9.78 1.91 -3.74
C LEU A 11 9.76 3.38 -4.18
N CYS A 12 10.08 4.31 -3.28
CA CYS A 12 10.09 5.74 -3.62
C CYS A 12 11.26 6.15 -4.52
N GLU A 13 12.36 5.39 -4.53
CA GLU A 13 13.49 5.59 -5.44
C GLU A 13 13.12 5.29 -6.90
N VAL A 14 12.23 4.31 -7.13
CA VAL A 14 11.98 3.77 -8.48
C VAL A 14 10.62 4.16 -9.06
N PHE A 15 9.65 4.61 -8.25
CA PHE A 15 8.32 4.96 -8.74
C PHE A 15 7.74 6.20 -8.04
N SER A 16 7.52 7.28 -8.80
CA SER A 16 6.95 8.53 -8.27
C SER A 16 5.42 8.50 -8.27
N LEU A 17 4.82 8.10 -7.15
CA LEU A 17 3.36 8.19 -6.95
C LEU A 17 2.82 9.62 -7.11
N LYS A 18 3.62 10.62 -6.72
CA LYS A 18 3.25 12.04 -6.83
C LYS A 18 2.99 12.44 -8.28
N THR A 19 3.80 11.96 -9.22
CA THR A 19 3.65 12.26 -10.66
C THR A 19 2.28 11.80 -11.17
N HIS A 20 1.74 10.73 -10.59
CA HIS A 20 0.44 10.16 -10.94
C HIS A 20 -0.71 10.65 -10.06
N LYS A 21 -0.51 11.72 -9.28
CA LYS A 21 -1.50 12.27 -8.33
C LYS A 21 -1.94 11.26 -7.26
N ILE A 22 -1.17 10.21 -7.02
CA ILE A 22 -1.40 9.21 -5.98
C ILE A 22 -0.63 9.60 -4.72
N ASP A 23 -1.24 9.40 -3.56
CA ASP A 23 -0.63 9.74 -2.30
C ASP A 23 0.48 8.75 -1.93
N HIS A 24 1.58 9.28 -1.40
CA HIS A 24 2.79 8.51 -1.12
C HIS A 24 2.58 7.43 -0.04
N VAL A 25 1.50 7.51 0.74
CA VAL A 25 1.15 6.54 1.78
C VAL A 25 0.90 5.14 1.21
N VAL A 26 0.68 4.98 -0.10
CA VAL A 26 0.59 3.65 -0.75
C VAL A 26 1.87 2.84 -0.55
N HIS A 27 3.06 3.44 -0.68
CA HIS A 27 4.32 2.74 -0.39
C HIS A 27 4.40 2.32 1.09
N GLY A 28 3.87 3.16 1.98
CA GLY A 28 3.75 2.83 3.40
C GLY A 28 2.80 1.68 3.66
N ALA A 29 1.67 1.60 2.93
CA ALA A 29 0.71 0.51 3.03
C ALA A 29 1.30 -0.83 2.60
N ILE A 30 2.06 -0.85 1.50
CA ILE A 30 2.79 -2.04 1.04
C ILE A 30 3.80 -2.47 2.11
N ALA A 31 4.62 -1.54 2.60
CA ALA A 31 5.61 -1.84 3.64
C ALA A 31 4.94 -2.33 4.94
N ALA A 32 3.81 -1.73 5.33
CA ALA A 32 3.03 -2.14 6.50
C ALA A 32 2.46 -3.54 6.34
N ALA A 33 1.84 -3.87 5.20
CA ALA A 33 1.32 -5.22 4.93
C ALA A 33 2.44 -6.27 5.03
N THR A 34 3.61 -5.99 4.43
CA THR A 34 4.77 -6.89 4.48
C THR A 34 5.28 -7.11 5.90
N VAL A 35 5.57 -6.02 6.63
CA VAL A 35 6.19 -6.11 7.96
C VAL A 35 5.21 -6.67 8.97
N TYR A 36 3.95 -6.25 8.93
CA TYR A 36 2.92 -6.75 9.83
C TYR A 36 2.62 -8.23 9.58
N GLY A 37 2.46 -8.64 8.32
CA GLY A 37 2.29 -10.04 7.97
C GLY A 37 3.47 -10.90 8.43
N ALA A 38 4.70 -10.45 8.20
CA ALA A 38 5.90 -11.14 8.68
C ALA A 38 5.93 -11.25 10.22
N MET A 39 5.54 -10.19 10.95
CA MET A 39 5.44 -10.20 12.41
C MET A 39 4.43 -11.23 12.93
N LEU A 40 3.34 -11.47 12.20
CA LEU A 40 2.32 -12.45 12.55
C LEU A 40 2.64 -13.88 12.07
N GLY A 41 3.74 -14.08 11.36
CA GLY A 41 4.10 -15.38 10.79
C GLY A 41 3.33 -15.75 9.53
N ALA A 42 2.78 -14.77 8.81
CA ALA A 42 2.20 -14.99 7.49
C ALA A 42 3.28 -15.50 6.52
N ASN A 43 2.92 -16.47 5.68
CA ASN A 43 3.82 -16.97 4.65
C ASN A 43 3.94 -15.96 3.48
N PRO A 44 4.94 -16.10 2.58
CA PRO A 44 5.14 -15.16 1.47
C PRO A 44 3.92 -15.00 0.55
N GLU A 45 3.16 -16.06 0.29
CA GLU A 45 1.96 -16.01 -0.55
C GLU A 45 0.83 -15.23 0.12
N GLN A 46 0.63 -15.40 1.43
CA GLN A 46 -0.33 -14.59 2.20
C GLN A 46 0.06 -13.11 2.21
N ILE A 47 1.35 -12.79 2.32
CA ILE A 47 1.84 -11.41 2.22
C ILE A 47 1.60 -10.86 0.81
N GLU A 48 1.83 -11.64 -0.24
CA GLU A 48 1.52 -11.24 -1.62
C GLU A 48 0.04 -10.91 -1.78
N HIS A 49 -0.85 -11.78 -1.29
CA HIS A 49 -2.30 -11.55 -1.30
C HIS A 49 -2.70 -10.28 -0.55
N ALA A 50 -2.10 -10.03 0.61
CA ALA A 50 -2.35 -8.83 1.40
C ALA A 50 -1.92 -7.55 0.66
N ILE A 51 -0.73 -7.56 0.04
CA ILE A 51 -0.22 -6.46 -0.78
C ILE A 51 -1.12 -6.23 -1.99
N GLY A 52 -1.53 -7.30 -2.67
CA GLY A 52 -2.45 -7.25 -3.79
C GLY A 52 -3.77 -6.58 -3.43
N MET A 53 -4.38 -7.00 -2.31
CA MET A 53 -5.64 -6.43 -1.82
C MET A 53 -5.52 -4.94 -1.51
N VAL A 54 -4.51 -4.54 -0.72
CA VAL A 54 -4.42 -3.14 -0.29
C VAL A 54 -4.18 -2.21 -1.47
N VAL A 55 -3.37 -2.62 -2.45
CA VAL A 55 -3.10 -1.79 -3.64
C VAL A 55 -4.29 -1.80 -4.62
N ALA A 56 -5.02 -2.91 -4.77
CA ALA A 56 -6.16 -2.96 -5.66
C ALA A 56 -7.39 -2.21 -5.12
N HIS A 57 -7.56 -2.15 -3.80
CA HIS A 57 -8.78 -1.61 -3.17
C HIS A 57 -8.58 -0.29 -2.43
N TYR A 58 -7.36 0.11 -2.08
CA TYR A 58 -7.11 1.31 -1.28
C TYR A 58 -6.00 2.18 -1.89
N ILE A 59 -6.40 3.06 -2.82
CA ILE A 59 -5.52 4.05 -3.45
C ILE A 59 -5.96 5.47 -3.06
N PRO A 60 -5.35 6.06 -2.02
CA PRO A 60 -5.60 7.45 -1.68
C PRO A 60 -5.01 8.38 -2.75
N PHE A 61 -5.86 9.22 -3.32
CA PHE A 61 -5.41 10.28 -4.22
C PHE A 61 -4.86 11.48 -3.44
N ARG A 62 -3.98 12.24 -4.08
CA ARG A 62 -3.40 13.48 -3.52
C ARG A 62 -4.39 14.62 -3.37
N ALA A 63 -5.66 14.42 -3.73
CA ALA A 63 -6.74 15.37 -3.43
C ALA A 63 -6.77 15.74 -1.94
N ILE A 64 -6.44 14.79 -1.05
CA ILE A 64 -6.34 15.02 0.40
C ILE A 64 -5.27 16.05 0.79
N ARG A 65 -4.29 16.33 -0.08
CA ARG A 65 -3.20 17.30 0.13
C ARG A 65 -3.31 18.55 -0.74
N ALA A 66 -4.41 18.70 -1.47
CA ALA A 66 -4.64 19.80 -2.40
C ALA A 66 -5.73 20.75 -1.88
N GLY A 67 -5.74 21.97 -2.38
CA GLY A 67 -6.73 22.99 -2.01
C GLY A 67 -6.25 23.95 -0.92
N LYS A 68 -7.16 24.85 -0.51
CA LYS A 68 -6.88 25.91 0.48
C LYS A 68 -7.01 25.42 1.92
N GLN A 69 -7.80 24.38 2.15
CA GLN A 69 -8.00 23.79 3.47
C GLN A 69 -7.08 22.58 3.65
N LEU A 70 -6.41 22.51 4.80
CA LEU A 70 -5.75 21.29 5.23
C LEU A 70 -6.76 20.39 5.95
N SER A 71 -7.11 19.26 5.33
CA SER A 71 -8.08 18.32 5.92
C SER A 71 -7.43 17.40 6.96
N ASP A 72 -8.22 16.93 7.93
CA ASP A 72 -7.81 15.87 8.86
C ASP A 72 -7.42 14.59 8.11
N SER A 73 -8.03 14.35 6.94
CA SER A 73 -7.66 13.26 6.05
C SER A 73 -6.19 13.31 5.64
N LYS A 74 -5.60 14.50 5.43
CA LYS A 74 -4.14 14.62 5.22
C LYS A 74 -3.36 14.07 6.41
N GLY A 75 -3.76 14.47 7.63
CA GLY A 75 -3.10 14.08 8.87
C GLY A 75 -3.22 12.59 9.16
N ALA A 76 -4.40 12.01 8.91
CA ALA A 76 -4.71 10.61 9.18
C ALA A 76 -4.34 9.65 8.03
N SER A 77 -4.01 10.15 6.83
CA SER A 77 -3.79 9.34 5.61
C SER A 77 -2.86 8.14 5.79
N ALA A 78 -1.77 8.30 6.54
CA ALA A 78 -0.83 7.22 6.82
C ALA A 78 -1.44 6.14 7.72
N ALA A 79 -2.18 6.54 8.77
CA ALA A 79 -2.87 5.63 9.67
C ALA A 79 -3.98 4.85 8.93
N LEU A 80 -4.83 5.55 8.17
CA LEU A 80 -5.90 4.93 7.38
C LEU A 80 -5.37 3.90 6.36
N SER A 81 -4.24 4.22 5.71
CA SER A 81 -3.60 3.27 4.79
C SER A 81 -3.03 2.05 5.51
N THR A 82 -2.53 2.24 6.74
CA THR A 82 -2.02 1.15 7.58
C THR A 82 -3.15 0.26 8.09
N GLU A 83 -4.30 0.83 8.46
CA GLU A 83 -5.49 0.07 8.82
C GLU A 83 -5.95 -0.83 7.67
N ALA A 84 -6.01 -0.30 6.45
CA ALA A 84 -6.33 -1.08 5.25
C ALA A 84 -5.33 -2.23 5.00
N ALA A 85 -4.04 -1.99 5.24
CA ALA A 85 -3.00 -3.00 5.14
C ALA A 85 -3.18 -4.11 6.19
N ILE A 86 -3.42 -3.76 7.45
CA ILE A 86 -3.67 -4.71 8.55
C ILE A 86 -4.88 -5.60 8.24
N GLN A 87 -5.99 -5.01 7.81
CA GLN A 87 -7.19 -5.76 7.43
C GLN A 87 -6.92 -6.71 6.26
N SER A 88 -6.10 -6.29 5.30
CA SER A 88 -5.70 -7.14 4.17
C SER A 88 -4.85 -8.33 4.61
N VAL A 89 -3.93 -8.12 5.57
CA VAL A 89 -3.12 -9.21 6.15
C VAL A 89 -3.99 -10.24 6.85
N HIS A 90 -4.91 -9.80 7.72
CA HIS A 90 -5.82 -10.73 8.41
C HIS A 90 -6.63 -11.58 7.43
N ARG A 91 -7.24 -10.95 6.42
CA ARG A 91 -7.99 -11.66 5.38
C ARG A 91 -7.12 -12.69 4.66
N ALA A 92 -5.91 -12.31 4.27
CA ALA A 92 -5.00 -13.23 3.57
C ALA A 92 -4.60 -14.42 4.46
N MET A 93 -4.34 -14.18 5.75
CA MET A 93 -4.05 -15.24 6.72
C MET A 93 -5.24 -16.18 6.95
N GLU A 94 -6.47 -15.67 6.81
CA GLU A 94 -7.72 -16.44 6.85
C GLU A 94 -8.04 -17.16 5.53
N GLY A 95 -7.14 -17.09 4.54
CA GLY A 95 -7.27 -17.80 3.27
C GLY A 95 -7.89 -16.98 2.14
N PHE A 96 -8.08 -15.68 2.31
CA PHE A 96 -8.53 -14.80 1.23
C PHE A 96 -7.43 -14.63 0.18
N VAL A 97 -7.75 -14.99 -1.07
CA VAL A 97 -6.85 -14.87 -2.20
C VAL A 97 -6.95 -13.46 -2.79
N GLY A 98 -5.90 -12.66 -2.58
CA GLY A 98 -5.76 -11.33 -3.15
C GLY A 98 -5.17 -11.34 -4.57
N PRO A 99 -5.30 -10.23 -5.33
CA PRO A 99 -4.68 -10.07 -6.65
C PRO A 99 -3.17 -10.35 -6.63
N LYS A 100 -2.69 -11.16 -7.55
CA LYS A 100 -1.25 -11.46 -7.69
C LYS A 100 -0.54 -10.46 -8.58
N ASP A 101 0.80 -10.45 -8.51
CA ASP A 101 1.66 -9.71 -9.44
C ASP A 101 1.35 -8.21 -9.55
N ILE A 102 0.98 -7.54 -8.45
CA ILE A 102 0.49 -6.15 -8.49
C ILE A 102 1.44 -5.15 -9.17
N PHE A 103 2.74 -5.40 -9.14
CA PHE A 103 3.74 -4.55 -9.80
C PHE A 103 3.82 -4.75 -11.32
N ARG A 104 3.34 -5.88 -11.82
CA ARG A 104 3.36 -6.27 -13.25
C ARG A 104 1.98 -6.30 -13.88
N ASN A 105 0.93 -6.31 -13.06
CA ASN A 105 -0.46 -6.31 -13.48
C ASN A 105 -0.79 -5.01 -14.27
N PRO A 106 -1.20 -5.10 -15.56
CA PRO A 106 -1.54 -3.93 -16.39
C PRO A 106 -2.62 -3.02 -15.80
N ASP A 107 -3.54 -3.57 -15.03
CA ASP A 107 -4.67 -2.85 -14.42
C ASP A 107 -4.33 -2.27 -13.03
N ALA A 108 -3.09 -2.45 -12.56
CA ALA A 108 -2.62 -1.89 -11.30
C ALA A 108 -1.85 -0.59 -11.49
N ILE A 109 -1.81 0.24 -10.44
CA ILE A 109 -1.24 1.61 -10.48
C ILE A 109 0.21 1.69 -11.01
N PHE A 110 0.98 0.61 -10.89
CA PHE A 110 2.39 0.56 -11.31
C PHE A 110 2.55 0.41 -12.83
N ARG A 111 1.49 -0.03 -13.53
CA ARG A 111 1.47 -0.25 -14.98
C ARG A 111 0.41 0.60 -15.69
N PHE A 112 -0.61 1.05 -14.97
CA PHE A 112 -1.76 1.76 -15.52
C PHE A 112 -1.42 3.04 -16.30
N PHE A 113 -0.28 3.69 -16.00
CA PHE A 113 0.10 4.97 -16.62
C PHE A 113 1.16 4.83 -17.73
N GLN A 114 1.32 3.62 -18.29
CA GLN A 114 2.21 3.33 -19.42
C GLN A 114 1.48 3.44 -20.76
#